data_AF-A0A0D0C012-F1
#
_entry.id   AF-A0A0D0C012-F1
#
_cell.length_a   1.000
_cell.length_b   1.000
_cell.length_c   1.000
_cell.angle_alpha   90.00
_cell.angle_beta   90.00
_cell.angle_gamma   90.00
#
_symmetry.space_group_name_H-M   'P 1'
#
loop_
_entity.id
_entity.type
_entity.pdbx_description
1 polymer ?
#
loop_
_entity_poly.entity_id
_entity_poly.type
_entity_poly.pdbx_seq_one_letter_code
_entity_poly.pdbx_strand_id
1 'polypeptide(L)'
;QKVLREANIHYYANALMNFSYAYIDQKLKEKGLPPQLKVPHLRFVQAGVFVVMAQSFKHVKSSNVAPDRSFLIEEQIDIPEGDSFTKFIHNGSAEPNLLPDDPACQTCLFLCACQHLQYSKTHHMAFVSDLQGCNGLLTDAQIMTSLKPMVFGEGNIESCFAHFLQEHQCNEFCLWMDLAPLCVEDQVATDELQYMYILILVCMLYIVSSV
;
A
#
# COMPACT_ATOMS: atom_id res chain seq x y z
N GLN A 1 -0.61 20.46 -6.90
CA GLN A 1 -1.62 19.36 -6.89
C GLN A 1 -0.96 17.98 -6.94
N LYS A 2 0.01 17.71 -7.84
CA LYS A 2 0.72 16.42 -7.91
C LYS A 2 1.35 15.97 -6.58
N VAL A 3 2.13 16.83 -5.92
CA VAL A 3 2.79 16.49 -4.64
C VAL A 3 1.82 16.09 -3.53
N LEU A 4 0.67 16.77 -3.42
CA LEU A 4 -0.34 16.40 -2.43
C LEU A 4 -0.99 15.05 -2.74
N ARG A 5 -1.09 14.71 -4.02
CA ARG A 5 -1.60 13.41 -4.45
C ARG A 5 -0.62 12.29 -4.07
N GLU A 6 0.67 12.45 -4.37
CA GLU A 6 1.70 11.49 -3.96
C GLU A 6 1.79 11.36 -2.43
N ALA A 7 1.70 12.48 -1.70
CA ALA A 7 1.67 12.46 -0.24
C ALA A 7 0.46 11.68 0.30
N ASN A 8 -0.70 11.81 -0.34
CA ASN A 8 -1.89 11.03 0.03
C ASN A 8 -1.68 9.54 -0.28
N ILE A 9 -1.11 9.17 -1.43
CA ILE A 9 -0.77 7.77 -1.74
C ILE A 9 0.10 7.19 -0.64
N HIS A 10 1.18 7.89 -0.29
CA HIS A 10 2.09 7.48 0.76
C HIS A 10 1.36 7.30 2.11
N TYR A 11 0.50 8.26 2.48
CA TYR A 11 -0.32 8.18 3.69
C TYR A 11 -1.23 6.93 3.71
N TYR A 12 -1.95 6.66 2.63
CA TYR A 12 -2.85 5.51 2.52
C TYR A 12 -2.08 4.18 2.49
N ALA A 13 -0.93 4.14 1.81
CA ALA A 13 -0.09 2.96 1.75
C ALA A 13 0.46 2.60 3.14
N ASN A 14 0.94 3.59 3.89
CA ASN A 14 1.37 3.43 5.27
C ASN A 14 0.24 2.92 6.16
N ALA A 15 -0.95 3.53 6.08
CA ALA A 15 -2.09 3.12 6.90
C ALA A 15 -2.60 1.70 6.58
N LEU A 16 -2.65 1.29 5.31
CA LEU A 16 -3.00 -0.08 4.91
C LEU A 16 -1.94 -1.10 5.34
N MET A 17 -0.66 -0.73 5.30
CA MET A 17 0.42 -1.60 5.80
C MET A 17 0.37 -1.75 7.33
N ASN A 18 0.12 -0.67 8.06
CA ASN A 18 -0.07 -0.73 9.51
C ASN A 18 -1.28 -1.59 9.89
N PHE A 19 -2.38 -1.49 9.13
CA PHE A 19 -3.52 -2.38 9.28
C PHE A 19 -3.12 -3.86 9.08
N SER A 20 -2.35 -4.16 8.03
CA SER A 20 -1.85 -5.52 7.79
C SER A 20 -1.02 -6.04 8.98
N TYR A 21 -0.09 -5.24 9.50
CA TYR A 21 0.70 -5.61 10.68
C TYR A 21 -0.14 -5.79 11.94
N ALA A 22 -1.14 -4.95 12.19
CA ALA A 22 -2.04 -5.11 13.32
C ALA A 22 -2.81 -6.45 13.26
N TYR A 23 -3.24 -6.87 12.06
CA TYR A 23 -3.86 -8.16 11.84
C TYR A 23 -2.88 -9.32 12.07
N ILE A 24 -1.66 -9.20 11.56
CA ILE A 24 -0.57 -10.18 11.73
C ILE A 24 -0.24 -10.35 13.22
N ASP A 25 -0.12 -9.26 13.98
CA ASP A 25 0.15 -9.27 15.41
C ASP A 25 -0.96 -9.99 16.19
N GLN A 26 -2.22 -9.82 15.78
CA GLN A 26 -3.33 -10.59 16.33
C GLN A 26 -3.15 -12.09 16.02
N LYS A 27 -2.83 -12.46 14.79
CA LYS A 27 -2.60 -13.86 14.40
C LYS A 27 -1.42 -14.51 15.13
N LEU A 28 -0.34 -13.76 15.34
CA LEU A 28 0.80 -14.19 16.14
C LEU A 28 0.39 -14.47 17.60
N LYS A 29 -0.46 -13.63 18.20
CA LYS A 29 -0.99 -13.87 19.56
C LYS A 29 -1.94 -15.06 19.63
N GLU A 30 -2.76 -15.27 18.60
CA GLU A 30 -3.76 -16.34 18.55
C GLU A 30 -3.14 -17.73 18.40
N LYS A 31 -2.18 -17.89 17.47
CA LYS A 31 -1.66 -19.22 17.11
C LYS A 31 -0.14 -19.31 16.95
N GLY A 32 0.58 -18.23 17.19
CA GLY A 32 2.02 -18.16 16.95
C GLY A 32 2.39 -18.19 15.47
N LEU A 33 3.69 -18.28 15.21
CA LEU A 33 4.25 -18.39 13.87
C LEU A 33 4.73 -19.82 13.62
N PRO A 34 4.38 -20.44 12.48
CA PRO A 34 4.96 -21.71 12.08
C PRO A 34 6.50 -21.62 11.98
N PRO A 35 7.26 -22.65 12.37
CA PRO A 35 8.73 -22.61 12.40
C PRO A 35 9.39 -22.29 11.05
N GLN A 36 8.73 -22.63 9.95
CA GLN A 36 9.20 -22.38 8.58
C GLN A 36 8.97 -20.95 8.10
N LEU A 37 8.07 -20.21 8.76
CA LEU A 37 7.74 -18.84 8.39
C LEU A 37 8.56 -17.84 9.19
N LYS A 38 8.95 -16.76 8.53
CA LYS A 38 9.50 -15.56 9.16
C LYS A 38 8.74 -14.35 8.65
N VAL A 39 8.08 -13.63 9.55
CA VAL A 39 7.39 -12.38 9.19
C VAL A 39 8.44 -11.30 8.95
N PRO A 40 8.55 -10.73 7.74
CA PRO A 40 9.37 -9.56 7.48
C PRO A 40 8.81 -8.35 8.25
N HIS A 41 9.70 -7.54 8.81
CA HIS A 41 9.33 -6.26 9.41
C HIS A 41 9.68 -5.14 8.43
N LEU A 42 8.64 -4.61 7.78
CA LEU A 42 8.72 -3.58 6.77
C LEU A 42 7.91 -2.37 7.23
N ARG A 43 8.33 -1.17 6.87
CA ARG A 43 7.52 0.05 7.03
C ARG A 43 7.76 0.97 5.84
N PHE A 44 6.80 1.84 5.57
CA PHE A 44 7.07 2.94 4.66
C PHE A 44 8.07 3.94 5.28
N VAL A 45 8.89 4.54 4.43
CA VAL A 45 9.78 5.67 4.80
C VAL A 45 8.97 6.80 5.42
N GLN A 46 9.57 7.59 6.30
CA GLN A 46 8.88 8.81 6.74
C GLN A 46 8.81 9.80 5.59
N ALA A 47 7.65 10.40 5.33
CA ALA A 47 7.47 11.37 4.26
C ALA A 47 6.75 12.65 4.75
N GLY A 48 7.03 13.78 4.10
CA GLY A 48 6.43 15.06 4.40
C GLY A 48 6.35 15.98 3.17
N VAL A 49 5.37 16.89 3.18
CA VAL A 49 5.22 17.90 2.12
C VAL A 49 5.93 19.17 2.55
N PHE A 50 6.95 19.56 1.79
CA PHE A 50 7.64 20.84 1.95
C PHE A 50 7.11 21.86 0.97
N VAL A 51 6.79 23.07 1.45
CA VAL A 51 6.16 24.12 0.64
C VAL A 51 7.01 25.39 0.70
N VAL A 52 7.41 25.88 -0.46
CA VAL A 52 8.11 27.16 -0.61
C VAL A 52 7.06 28.24 -0.87
N MET A 53 6.94 29.18 0.07
CA MET A 53 6.02 30.31 -0.05
C MET A 53 6.59 31.40 -0.96
N ALA A 54 5.74 32.03 -1.76
CA ALA A 54 6.14 33.15 -2.62
C ALA A 54 6.60 34.37 -1.79
N GLN A 55 7.73 34.97 -2.17
CA GLN A 55 8.35 36.07 -1.40
C GLN A 55 7.71 37.45 -1.61
N SER A 56 6.72 37.60 -2.51
CA SER A 56 6.18 38.93 -2.86
C SER A 56 4.93 39.30 -2.05
N PHE A 57 5.12 40.13 -1.01
CA PHE A 57 4.03 40.81 -0.29
C PHE A 57 3.49 42.06 -1.03
N LYS A 58 3.43 42.05 -2.37
CA LYS A 58 2.84 43.18 -3.10
C LYS A 58 1.32 43.04 -3.11
N HIS A 59 0.67 43.65 -2.12
CA HIS A 59 -0.77 43.96 -2.07
C HIS A 59 -1.77 42.81 -2.29
N VAL A 60 -1.44 41.58 -1.90
CA VAL A 60 -2.42 40.48 -1.84
C VAL A 60 -2.78 40.25 -0.38
N LYS A 61 -4.08 40.24 -0.06
CA LYS A 61 -4.57 39.84 1.26
C LYS A 61 -3.96 38.47 1.60
N SER A 62 -3.40 38.31 2.79
CA SER A 62 -2.60 37.15 3.23
C SER A 62 -3.27 35.78 3.00
N SER A 63 -4.58 35.74 2.84
CA SER A 63 -5.36 34.52 2.57
C SER A 63 -5.17 33.91 1.17
N ASN A 64 -4.53 34.61 0.21
CA ASN A 64 -4.47 34.18 -1.20
C ASN A 64 -3.04 33.99 -1.75
N VAL A 65 -2.01 33.92 -0.89
CA VAL A 65 -0.64 33.65 -1.36
C VAL A 65 -0.52 32.15 -1.67
N ALA A 66 -0.59 31.81 -2.96
CA ALA A 66 -0.33 30.45 -3.42
C ALA A 66 1.14 30.08 -3.21
N PRO A 67 1.45 28.80 -2.91
CA PRO A 67 2.83 28.35 -2.84
C PRO A 67 3.53 28.46 -4.20
N ASP A 68 4.80 28.88 -4.19
CA ASP A 68 5.66 28.95 -5.39
C ASP A 68 5.99 27.54 -5.87
N ARG A 69 6.45 26.69 -4.94
CA ARG A 69 6.84 25.30 -5.19
C ARG A 69 6.46 24.42 -4.01
N SER A 70 6.27 23.14 -4.28
CA SER A 70 6.08 22.11 -3.26
C SER A 70 6.90 20.88 -3.61
N PHE A 71 7.37 20.17 -2.60
CA PHE A 71 8.17 18.95 -2.72
C PHE A 71 7.61 17.87 -1.79
N LEU A 72 7.69 16.62 -2.21
CA LEU A 72 7.60 15.48 -1.30
C LEU A 72 9.03 15.20 -0.85
N ILE A 73 9.25 15.15 0.46
CA ILE A 73 10.53 14.80 1.07
C ILE A 73 10.33 13.48 1.78
N GLU A 74 11.23 12.53 1.56
CA GLU A 74 11.20 11.21 2.17
C GLU A 74 12.50 10.93 2.94
N GLU A 75 12.42 10.08 3.94
CA GLU A 75 13.57 9.47 4.61
C GLU A 75 14.45 8.75 3.59
N GLN A 76 15.75 9.05 3.61
CA GLN A 76 16.70 8.42 2.73
C GLN A 76 16.87 6.94 3.12
N ILE A 77 16.74 6.06 2.13
CA ILE A 77 17.04 4.64 2.30
C ILE A 77 18.54 4.45 2.06
N ASP A 78 19.27 4.13 3.14
CA ASP A 78 20.67 3.72 3.05
C ASP A 78 20.77 2.31 2.48
N ILE A 79 21.46 2.17 1.35
CA ILE A 79 21.71 0.89 0.67
C ILE A 79 23.13 0.44 1.03
N PRO A 80 23.30 -0.63 1.83
CA PRO A 80 24.61 -1.16 2.18
C PRO A 80 25.40 -1.61 0.95
N GLU A 81 26.72 -1.67 1.11
CA GLU A 81 27.59 -2.23 0.08
C GLU A 81 27.21 -3.70 -0.20
N GLY A 82 26.87 -4.00 -1.46
CA GLY A 82 26.47 -5.33 -1.89
C GLY A 82 24.96 -5.57 -1.93
N ASP A 83 24.15 -4.66 -1.37
CA ASP A 83 22.69 -4.70 -1.48
C ASP A 83 22.18 -3.84 -2.65
N SER A 84 20.91 -4.02 -2.98
CA SER A 84 20.23 -3.22 -4.00
C SER A 84 18.87 -2.75 -3.51
N PHE A 85 18.40 -1.65 -4.10
CA PHE A 85 16.99 -1.29 -4.05
C PHE A 85 16.18 -2.31 -4.84
N THR A 86 15.22 -2.94 -4.18
CA THR A 86 14.48 -4.07 -4.72
C THR A 86 13.03 -3.71 -4.94
N LYS A 87 12.54 -3.97 -6.16
CA LYS A 87 11.12 -3.91 -6.49
C LYS A 87 10.51 -5.29 -6.23
N PHE A 88 9.77 -5.42 -5.13
CA PHE A 88 9.20 -6.69 -4.69
C PHE A 88 7.94 -7.06 -5.47
N ILE A 89 7.10 -6.07 -5.79
CA ILE A 89 5.84 -6.23 -6.52
C ILE A 89 5.69 -5.09 -7.53
N HIS A 90 5.23 -5.40 -8.74
CA HIS A 90 4.94 -4.41 -9.78
C HIS A 90 3.47 -3.98 -9.71
N ASN A 91 3.14 -2.70 -9.94
CA ASN A 91 1.72 -2.28 -10.03
C ASN A 91 0.95 -2.92 -11.21
N GLY A 92 1.68 -3.52 -12.15
CA GLY A 92 1.16 -4.22 -13.32
C GLY A 92 0.92 -5.72 -13.16
N SER A 93 1.16 -6.31 -11.98
CA SER A 93 0.98 -7.73 -11.72
C SER A 93 0.74 -8.00 -10.24
N ALA A 94 -0.07 -9.00 -9.91
CA ALA A 94 -0.22 -9.50 -8.53
C ALA A 94 0.87 -10.50 -8.11
N GLU A 95 1.76 -10.87 -9.01
CA GLU A 95 2.80 -11.88 -8.80
C GLU A 95 4.05 -11.29 -8.13
N PRO A 96 4.81 -12.11 -7.37
CA PRO A 96 6.10 -11.69 -6.85
C PRO A 96 7.07 -11.38 -8.00
N ASN A 97 7.80 -10.26 -7.90
CA ASN A 97 8.74 -9.83 -8.93
C ASN A 97 10.13 -10.51 -8.84
N LEU A 98 10.32 -11.43 -7.89
CA LEU A 98 11.58 -12.13 -7.65
C LEU A 98 11.42 -13.64 -7.85
N LEU A 99 12.50 -14.30 -8.26
CA LEU A 99 12.55 -15.75 -8.43
C LEU A 99 12.58 -16.47 -7.07
N PRO A 100 12.10 -17.72 -6.98
CA PRO A 100 12.04 -18.46 -5.72
C PRO A 100 13.39 -18.68 -5.00
N ASP A 101 14.50 -18.64 -5.73
CA ASP A 101 15.86 -18.77 -5.19
C ASP A 101 16.44 -17.45 -4.67
N ASP A 102 15.77 -16.31 -4.91
CA ASP A 102 16.15 -15.01 -4.37
C ASP A 102 15.90 -14.97 -2.84
N PRO A 103 16.89 -14.58 -2.02
CA PRO A 103 16.71 -14.45 -0.57
C PRO A 103 15.56 -13.51 -0.16
N ALA A 104 15.24 -12.52 -0.98
CA ALA A 104 14.16 -11.57 -0.77
C ALA A 104 12.79 -12.08 -1.29
N CYS A 105 12.72 -13.25 -1.93
CA CYS A 105 11.46 -13.81 -2.41
C CYS A 105 10.45 -14.05 -1.28
N GLN A 106 10.92 -14.44 -0.08
CA GLN A 106 10.06 -14.56 1.11
C GLN A 106 9.37 -13.23 1.46
N THR A 107 10.08 -12.10 1.30
CA THR A 107 9.51 -10.76 1.44
C THR A 107 8.45 -10.48 0.36
N CYS A 108 8.69 -10.88 -0.89
CA CYS A 108 7.67 -10.76 -1.95
C CYS A 108 6.41 -11.56 -1.62
N LEU A 109 6.54 -12.81 -1.20
CA LEU A 109 5.39 -13.67 -0.85
C LEU A 109 4.60 -13.10 0.32
N PHE A 110 5.30 -12.60 1.34
CA PHE A 110 4.68 -11.89 2.46
C PHE A 110 3.89 -10.65 1.98
N LEU A 111 4.50 -9.84 1.12
CA LEU A 111 3.86 -8.65 0.57
C LEU A 111 2.65 -8.99 -0.31
N CYS A 112 2.71 -10.03 -1.15
CA CYS A 112 1.57 -10.53 -1.92
C CYS A 112 0.41 -10.94 -0.99
N ALA A 113 0.72 -11.58 0.14
CA ALA A 113 -0.28 -11.94 1.13
C ALA A 113 -0.88 -10.71 1.85
N CYS A 114 -0.09 -9.65 2.05
CA CYS A 114 -0.60 -8.37 2.53
C CYS A 114 -1.56 -7.71 1.52
N GLN A 115 -1.27 -7.78 0.22
CA GLN A 115 -2.20 -7.30 -0.82
C GLN A 115 -3.53 -8.05 -0.76
N HIS A 116 -3.49 -9.37 -0.63
CA HIS A 116 -4.70 -10.18 -0.46
C HIS A 116 -5.46 -9.81 0.81
N LEU A 117 -4.79 -9.73 1.96
CA LEU A 117 -5.43 -9.29 3.20
C LEU A 117 -6.13 -7.93 3.04
N GLN A 118 -5.44 -6.95 2.46
CA GLN A 118 -5.98 -5.60 2.22
C GLN A 118 -7.17 -5.64 1.27
N TYR A 119 -7.07 -6.38 0.16
CA TYR A 119 -8.15 -6.53 -0.80
C TYR A 119 -9.39 -7.14 -0.13
N SER A 120 -9.24 -8.24 0.61
CA SER A 120 -10.36 -8.90 1.29
C SER A 120 -10.96 -8.04 2.41
N LYS A 121 -10.13 -7.32 3.18
CA LYS A 121 -10.60 -6.50 4.32
C LYS A 121 -11.14 -5.15 3.93
N THR A 122 -10.79 -4.64 2.75
CA THR A 122 -11.41 -3.45 2.16
C THR A 122 -12.65 -3.78 1.33
N HIS A 123 -13.17 -5.01 1.42
CA HIS A 123 -14.31 -5.48 0.62
C HIS A 123 -14.05 -5.35 -0.89
N HIS A 124 -12.87 -5.78 -1.32
CA HIS A 124 -12.45 -5.83 -2.72
C HIS A 124 -12.36 -4.44 -3.38
N MET A 125 -12.10 -3.40 -2.57
CA MET A 125 -12.07 -2.01 -3.04
C MET A 125 -10.65 -1.46 -3.25
N ALA A 126 -9.68 -1.88 -2.43
CA ALA A 126 -8.33 -1.33 -2.51
C ALA A 126 -7.25 -2.25 -1.94
N PHE A 127 -6.04 -2.14 -2.48
CA PHE A 127 -4.81 -2.70 -1.91
C PHE A 127 -3.59 -1.89 -2.35
N VAL A 128 -2.49 -2.02 -1.60
CA VAL A 128 -1.21 -1.38 -1.93
C VAL A 128 -0.47 -2.24 -2.94
N SER A 129 0.12 -1.65 -3.97
CA SER A 129 1.03 -2.30 -4.92
C SER A 129 2.25 -1.43 -5.17
N ASP A 130 3.06 -1.79 -6.16
CA ASP A 130 4.34 -1.14 -6.46
C ASP A 130 5.30 -1.11 -5.27
N LEU A 131 5.35 -2.22 -4.52
CA LEU A 131 6.08 -2.30 -3.26
C LEU A 131 7.57 -2.47 -3.55
N GLN A 132 8.37 -1.48 -3.15
CA GLN A 132 9.79 -1.42 -3.45
C GLN A 132 10.58 -0.72 -2.34
N GLY A 133 11.84 -1.09 -2.17
CA GLY A 133 12.72 -0.51 -1.17
C GLY A 133 13.90 -1.39 -0.78
N CYS A 134 14.46 -1.16 0.41
CA CYS A 134 15.63 -1.88 0.93
C CYS A 134 15.61 -1.87 2.46
N ASN A 135 16.21 -2.89 3.11
CA ASN A 135 16.41 -2.95 4.57
C ASN A 135 15.16 -2.69 5.44
N GLY A 136 14.02 -3.24 5.04
CA GLY A 136 12.78 -3.04 5.79
C GLY A 136 12.10 -1.70 5.56
N LEU A 137 12.63 -0.86 4.66
CA LEU A 137 12.01 0.38 4.24
C LEU A 137 11.36 0.19 2.88
N LEU A 138 10.12 0.67 2.75
CA LEU A 138 9.35 0.73 1.52
C LEU A 138 9.13 2.19 1.12
N THR A 139 9.08 2.47 -0.17
CA THR A 139 8.70 3.79 -0.69
C THR A 139 7.96 3.68 -2.02
N ASP A 140 7.48 4.80 -2.55
CA ASP A 140 6.93 4.95 -3.91
C ASP A 140 5.88 3.89 -4.28
N ALA A 141 5.00 3.56 -3.33
CA ALA A 141 3.91 2.61 -3.57
C ALA A 141 2.80 3.21 -4.44
N GLN A 142 1.91 2.34 -4.90
CA GLN A 142 0.66 2.70 -5.57
C GLN A 142 -0.55 2.13 -4.83
N ILE A 143 -1.69 2.80 -4.91
CA ILE A 143 -2.97 2.26 -4.45
C ILE A 143 -3.76 1.76 -5.65
N MET A 144 -4.00 0.46 -5.69
CA MET A 144 -4.82 -0.19 -6.70
C MET A 144 -6.28 -0.15 -6.23
N THR A 145 -7.20 0.34 -7.06
CA THR A 145 -8.61 0.47 -6.68
C THR A 145 -9.56 0.45 -7.88
N SER A 146 -10.76 -0.08 -7.70
CA SER A 146 -11.91 0.07 -8.63
C SER A 146 -12.57 1.45 -8.56
N LEU A 147 -12.21 2.27 -7.57
CA LEU A 147 -12.63 3.67 -7.53
C LEU A 147 -12.02 4.43 -8.71
N LYS A 148 -12.68 5.51 -9.14
CA LYS A 148 -12.29 6.28 -10.33
C LYS A 148 -10.75 6.47 -10.40
N PRO A 149 -10.11 6.24 -11.56
CA PRO A 149 -8.65 6.12 -11.70
C PRO A 149 -7.82 7.23 -11.05
N MET A 150 -8.39 8.42 -10.86
CA MET A 150 -7.68 9.61 -10.38
C MET A 150 -7.77 9.88 -8.87
N VAL A 151 -8.34 8.97 -8.05
CA VAL A 151 -8.47 9.20 -6.60
C VAL A 151 -7.11 9.22 -5.91
N PHE A 152 -6.21 8.29 -6.27
CA PHE A 152 -4.90 8.15 -5.61
C PHE A 152 -3.73 8.54 -6.52
N GLY A 153 -3.67 8.14 -7.79
CA GLY A 153 -2.49 8.37 -8.64
C GLY A 153 -2.66 7.88 -10.06
N GLU A 154 -1.71 8.20 -10.94
CA GLU A 154 -1.67 7.65 -12.31
C GLU A 154 -1.18 6.19 -12.33
N GLY A 155 -0.59 5.68 -11.24
CA GLY A 155 -0.12 4.30 -11.13
C GLY A 155 -1.21 3.26 -10.84
N ASN A 156 -2.48 3.66 -10.69
CA ASN A 156 -3.60 2.73 -10.61
C ASN A 156 -3.92 2.15 -12.00
N ILE A 157 -3.51 0.91 -12.23
CA ILE A 157 -3.76 0.19 -13.49
C ILE A 157 -5.06 -0.62 -13.34
N GLU A 158 -6.14 -0.12 -13.95
CA GLU A 158 -7.50 -0.69 -13.84
C GLU A 158 -7.55 -2.18 -14.22
N SER A 159 -6.87 -2.58 -15.30
CA SER A 159 -6.82 -3.98 -15.72
C SER A 159 -6.17 -4.88 -14.68
N CYS A 160 -5.10 -4.41 -14.03
CA CYS A 160 -4.41 -5.18 -13.00
C CYS A 160 -5.24 -5.30 -11.72
N PHE A 161 -6.01 -4.26 -11.38
CA PHE A 161 -6.99 -4.38 -10.31
C PHE A 161 -8.09 -5.41 -10.65
N ALA A 162 -8.62 -5.36 -11.88
CA ALA A 162 -9.67 -6.28 -12.33
C ALA A 162 -9.22 -7.75 -12.36
N HIS A 163 -7.95 -7.99 -12.72
CA HIS A 163 -7.36 -9.33 -12.77
C HIS A 163 -6.76 -9.80 -11.45
N PHE A 164 -6.76 -8.98 -10.39
CA PHE A 164 -6.12 -9.35 -9.11
C PHE A 164 -6.64 -10.69 -8.55
N LEU A 165 -7.94 -10.95 -8.63
CA LEU A 165 -8.55 -12.23 -8.23
C LEU A 165 -8.00 -13.44 -9.02
N GLN A 166 -7.60 -13.23 -10.27
CA GLN A 166 -7.15 -14.28 -11.20
C GLN A 166 -5.64 -14.47 -11.10
N GLU A 167 -4.89 -13.39 -10.93
CA GLU A 167 -3.42 -13.38 -10.90
C GLU A 167 -2.85 -13.69 -9.52
N HIS A 168 -3.54 -13.32 -8.43
CA HIS A 168 -3.02 -13.56 -7.09
C HIS A 168 -2.97 -15.06 -6.77
N GLN A 169 -1.76 -15.56 -6.53
CA GLN A 169 -1.54 -16.93 -6.06
C GLN A 169 -1.38 -16.94 -4.54
N CYS A 170 -2.35 -17.57 -3.85
CA CYS A 170 -2.26 -17.74 -2.41
C CYS A 170 -1.00 -18.53 -2.03
N ASN A 171 -0.32 -18.08 -0.97
CA ASN A 171 0.91 -18.69 -0.47
C ASN A 171 0.79 -19.04 1.02
N GLU A 172 1.90 -19.51 1.61
CA GLU A 172 1.95 -19.93 3.01
C GLU A 172 1.57 -18.83 4.02
N PHE A 173 1.84 -17.55 3.71
CA PHE A 173 1.37 -16.43 4.54
C PHE A 173 -0.13 -16.22 4.41
N CYS A 174 -0.72 -16.35 3.21
CA CYS A 174 -2.18 -16.27 3.04
C CYS A 174 -2.89 -17.35 3.87
N LEU A 175 -2.39 -18.58 3.80
CA LEU A 175 -2.90 -19.72 4.57
C LEU A 175 -2.72 -19.49 6.08
N TRP A 176 -1.54 -19.05 6.51
CA TRP A 176 -1.29 -18.73 7.92
C TRP A 176 -2.14 -17.55 8.41
N MET A 177 -2.50 -16.59 7.56
CA MET A 177 -3.41 -15.51 7.95
C MET A 177 -4.89 -15.92 7.93
N ASP A 178 -5.22 -17.19 7.65
CA ASP A 178 -6.59 -17.69 7.50
C ASP A 178 -7.39 -16.92 6.43
N LEU A 179 -6.73 -16.49 5.35
CA LEU A 179 -7.39 -15.84 4.22
C LEU A 179 -8.11 -16.88 3.36
N ALA A 180 -9.37 -16.61 3.05
CA ALA A 180 -10.11 -17.42 2.08
C ALA A 180 -9.42 -17.31 0.70
N PRO A 181 -9.30 -18.40 -0.07
CA PRO A 181 -8.79 -18.33 -1.42
C PRO A 181 -9.62 -17.34 -2.25
N LEU A 182 -8.95 -16.49 -3.02
CA LEU A 182 -9.62 -15.58 -3.95
C LEU A 182 -10.20 -16.40 -5.10
N CYS A 183 -11.51 -16.30 -5.30
CA CYS A 183 -12.22 -17.01 -6.36
C CYS A 183 -12.86 -15.99 -7.31
N VAL A 184 -12.91 -16.29 -8.62
CA VAL A 184 -13.52 -15.39 -9.62
C VAL A 184 -15.02 -15.17 -9.36
N GLU A 185 -15.67 -16.08 -8.62
CA GLU A 185 -17.08 -16.03 -8.25
C GLU A 185 -17.40 -14.89 -7.26
N ASP A 186 -16.41 -14.40 -6.51
CA ASP A 186 -16.57 -13.33 -5.52
C ASP A 186 -16.83 -11.94 -6.15
N GLN A 187 -16.56 -11.80 -7.47
CA GLN A 187 -16.64 -10.54 -8.21
C GLN A 187 -18.09 -10.06 -8.48
N VAL A 188 -19.08 -10.96 -8.41
CA VAL A 188 -20.49 -10.67 -8.78
C VAL A 188 -21.29 -10.04 -7.64
N ALA A 189 -20.83 -10.14 -6.39
CA ALA A 189 -21.59 -9.72 -5.21
C ALA A 189 -21.43 -8.22 -4.84
N THR A 190 -20.53 -7.49 -5.48
CA THR A 190 -20.06 -6.16 -5.00
C THR A 190 -20.74 -4.94 -5.62
N ASP A 191 -21.58 -5.10 -6.65
CA ASP A 191 -22.13 -3.96 -7.42
C ASP A 191 -23.24 -3.16 -6.71
N GLU A 192 -23.86 -3.67 -5.63
CA GLU A 192 -25.01 -3.00 -4.99
C GLU A 192 -24.68 -2.05 -3.80
N LEU A 193 -23.44 -1.95 -3.31
CA LEU A 193 -23.15 -1.19 -2.07
C LEU A 193 -21.97 -0.19 -2.13
N GLN A 194 -21.52 0.19 -3.32
CA GLN A 194 -20.25 0.91 -3.53
C GLN A 194 -20.13 2.29 -2.84
N TYR A 195 -21.25 2.96 -2.52
CA TYR A 195 -21.23 4.32 -1.93
C TYR A 195 -21.12 4.35 -0.40
N MET A 196 -21.53 3.30 0.31
CA MET A 196 -21.44 3.28 1.79
C MET A 196 -20.02 2.91 2.26
N TYR A 197 -19.30 2.08 1.49
CA TYR A 197 -17.97 1.59 1.85
C TYR A 197 -16.85 2.62 1.67
N ILE A 198 -17.02 3.63 0.81
CA ILE A 198 -16.06 4.74 0.68
C ILE A 198 -15.96 5.55 1.98
N LEU A 199 -17.09 5.79 2.66
CA LEU A 199 -17.09 6.41 3.99
C LEU A 199 -16.45 5.49 5.04
N ILE A 200 -16.63 4.19 4.92
CA ILE A 200 -16.05 3.20 5.84
C ILE A 200 -14.53 3.10 5.67
N LEU A 201 -13.98 3.16 4.45
CA LEU A 201 -12.52 3.21 4.22
C LEU A 201 -11.92 4.49 4.83
N VAL A 202 -12.57 5.64 4.65
CA VAL A 202 -12.16 6.90 5.29
C VAL A 202 -12.25 6.82 6.82
N CYS A 203 -13.31 6.20 7.37
CA CYS A 203 -13.49 6.03 8.81
C CYS A 203 -12.59 4.97 9.43
N MET A 204 -12.32 3.85 8.75
CA MET A 204 -11.45 2.78 9.27
C MET A 204 -10.00 3.25 9.36
N LEU A 205 -9.55 4.09 8.44
CA LEU A 205 -8.23 4.73 8.52
C LEU A 205 -8.17 5.84 9.59
N TYR A 206 -9.32 6.46 9.93
CA TYR A 206 -9.45 7.38 11.07
C TYR A 206 -9.40 6.64 12.43
N ILE A 207 -9.90 5.39 12.48
CA ILE A 207 -9.87 4.56 13.69
C ILE A 207 -8.46 4.06 13.99
N VAL A 208 -7.68 3.69 12.96
CA VAL A 208 -6.28 3.24 13.13
C VAL A 208 -5.35 4.38 13.56
N SER A 209 -5.70 5.64 13.30
CA SER A 209 -4.94 6.83 13.73
C SER A 209 -5.34 7.37 15.11
N SER A 210 -6.29 6.72 15.80
CA SER A 210 -6.83 7.15 17.11
C SER A 210 -6.49 6.19 18.27
N VAL A 211 -5.49 5.31 18.09
CA VAL A 211 -4.94 4.40 19.12
C VAL A 211 -3.44 4.63 19.23
#